data_AF-A0A349V0Z3-F1
#
_entry.id   AF-A0A349V0Z3-F1
#
_cell.length_a   1.000
_cell.length_b   1.000
_cell.length_c   1.000
_cell.angle_alpha   90.00
_cell.angle_beta   90.00
_cell.angle_gamma   90.00
#
_symmetry.space_group_name_H-M   'P 1'
#
loop_
_entity.id
_entity.type
_entity.pdbx_description
1 polymer ?
#
loop_
_entity_poly.entity_id
_entity_poly.type
_entity_poly.pdbx_seq_one_letter_code
_entity_poly.pdbx_strand_id
1 'polypeptide(L)'
;DRPVRTPHLPFWPLWLAGHAFEKACKPLRITPPIFPRRVDWYRQNRAFDISRAKNEIGYNPSVGLDQGLRATALWYESEGYL
;
A
#
# COMPACT_ATOMS: atom_id res chain seq x y z
N ASP A 1 13.55 16.52 3.48
CA ASP A 1 12.37 15.86 2.91
C ASP A 1 12.37 15.95 1.40
N ARG A 2 12.26 14.80 0.70
CA ARG A 2 12.10 14.77 -0.76
C ARG A 2 10.65 15.16 -1.08
N PRO A 3 10.38 16.10 -2.00
CA PRO A 3 9.02 16.45 -2.37
C PRO A 3 8.37 15.27 -3.11
N VAL A 4 7.43 14.58 -2.46
CA VAL A 4 6.65 13.50 -3.08
C VAL A 4 5.40 14.09 -3.71
N ARG A 5 5.18 13.78 -5.00
CA ARG A 5 3.93 14.07 -5.69
C ARG A 5 3.14 12.78 -5.86
N THR A 6 2.05 12.63 -5.12
CA THR A 6 1.13 11.48 -5.26
C THR A 6 -0.03 11.88 -6.18
N PRO A 7 -0.06 11.43 -7.45
CA PRO A 7 -1.15 11.76 -8.35
C PRO A 7 -2.45 11.11 -7.88
N HIS A 8 -3.55 11.86 -7.91
CA HIS A 8 -4.89 11.37 -7.63
C HIS A 8 -5.64 11.14 -8.94
N LEU A 9 -6.02 9.89 -9.17
CA LEU A 9 -6.70 9.47 -10.39
C LEU A 9 -8.07 8.89 -10.04
N PRO A 10 -9.08 9.03 -10.92
CA PRO A 10 -10.40 8.47 -10.69
C PRO A 10 -10.34 6.93 -10.68
N PHE A 11 -11.01 6.32 -9.69
CA PHE A 11 -10.96 4.87 -9.46
C PHE A 11 -11.53 4.05 -10.63
N TRP A 12 -12.73 4.40 -11.10
CA TRP A 12 -13.48 3.55 -12.03
C TRP A 12 -12.79 3.35 -13.39
N PRO A 13 -12.18 4.39 -14.03
CA PRO A 13 -11.37 4.19 -15.24
C PRO A 13 -10.18 3.25 -15.02
N LEU A 14 -9.47 3.37 -13.90
CA LEU A 14 -8.34 2.49 -13.58
C LEU A 14 -8.79 1.05 -13.34
N TRP A 15 -9.91 0.87 -12.66
CA TRP A 15 -10.49 -0.44 -12.40
C TRP A 15 -10.91 -1.14 -13.70
N LEU A 16 -11.54 -0.41 -14.63
CA LEU A 16 -11.90 -0.90 -15.96
C LEU A 16 -10.66 -1.28 -16.78
N ALA A 17 -9.62 -0.44 -16.78
CA ALA A 17 -8.35 -0.73 -17.44
C ALA A 17 -7.72 -2.01 -16.85
N GLY A 18 -7.77 -2.19 -15.53
CA GLY A 18 -7.32 -3.42 -14.87
C GLY A 18 -7.99 -4.67 -15.43
N HIS A 19 -9.32 -4.66 -15.61
CA HIS A 19 -10.05 -5.78 -16.20
C HIS A 19 -9.66 -6.03 -17.65
N ALA A 20 -9.44 -4.97 -18.43
CA ALA A 20 -9.02 -5.08 -19.83
C ALA A 20 -7.64 -5.75 -19.95
N PHE A 21 -6.65 -5.29 -19.18
CA PHE A 21 -5.31 -5.87 -19.17
C PHE A 21 -5.30 -7.29 -18.63
N GLU A 22 -6.03 -7.59 -17.55
CA GLU A 22 -6.11 -8.95 -17.02
C GLU A 22 -6.66 -9.93 -18.06
N LYS A 23 -7.74 -9.56 -18.76
CA LYS A 23 -8.33 -10.42 -19.80
C LYS A 23 -7.44 -10.59 -21.02
N ALA A 24 -6.67 -9.56 -21.41
CA ALA A 24 -5.77 -9.63 -22.56
C ALA A 24 -4.47 -10.39 -22.25
N CYS A 25 -3.88 -10.17 -21.07
CA CYS A 25 -2.57 -10.72 -20.71
C CYS A 25 -2.64 -12.15 -20.15
N LYS A 26 -3.75 -12.52 -19.48
CA LYS A 26 -3.89 -13.85 -18.84
C LYS A 26 -3.82 -15.02 -19.84
N PRO A 27 -4.46 -14.98 -21.03
CA PRO A 27 -4.30 -16.03 -22.04
C PRO A 27 -2.86 -16.14 -22.56
N LEU A 28 -2.15 -15.01 -22.61
CA LEU A 28 -0.77 -14.92 -23.09
C LEU A 28 0.27 -15.28 -22.00
N ARG A 29 -0.17 -15.58 -20.78
CA ARG A 29 0.71 -15.82 -19.60
C ARG A 29 1.66 -14.65 -19.30
N ILE A 30 1.24 -13.43 -19.65
CA ILE A 30 1.98 -12.20 -19.36
C ILE A 30 1.40 -11.59 -18.08
N THR A 31 2.26 -11.06 -17.21
CA THR A 31 1.80 -10.31 -16.04
C THR A 31 1.20 -8.97 -16.49
N PRO A 32 -0.09 -8.71 -16.20
CA PRO A 32 -0.70 -7.45 -16.59
C PRO A 32 -0.06 -6.28 -15.83
N PRO A 33 0.18 -5.13 -16.49
CA PRO A 33 0.75 -3.95 -15.84
C PRO A 33 -0.16 -3.39 -14.72
N ILE A 34 -1.47 -3.56 -14.88
CA ILE A 34 -2.50 -3.22 -13.90
C ILE A 34 -3.59 -4.29 -13.95
N PHE A 35 -4.12 -4.67 -12.79
CA PHE A 35 -5.20 -5.65 -12.66
C PHE A 35 -6.16 -5.20 -11.55
N PRO A 36 -7.44 -5.64 -11.57
CA PRO A 36 -8.48 -5.05 -10.72
C PRO A 36 -8.15 -5.09 -9.22
N ARG A 37 -7.54 -6.20 -8.76
CA ARG A 37 -7.12 -6.38 -7.37
C ARG A 37 -6.07 -5.35 -6.91
N ARG A 38 -5.19 -4.89 -7.81
CA ARG A 38 -4.20 -3.84 -7.52
C ARG A 38 -4.86 -2.46 -7.38
N VAL A 39 -5.88 -2.19 -8.19
CA VAL A 39 -6.65 -0.93 -8.11
C VAL A 39 -7.51 -0.90 -6.84
N ASP A 40 -8.11 -2.04 -6.49
CA ASP A 40 -8.92 -2.19 -5.28
C ASP A 40 -8.19 -1.86 -3.98
N TRP A 41 -6.86 -1.97 -3.97
CA TRP A 41 -6.03 -1.58 -2.82
C TRP A 41 -6.24 -0.11 -2.43
N TYR A 42 -6.45 0.78 -3.39
CA TYR A 42 -6.51 2.23 -3.19
C TYR A 42 -7.84 2.73 -2.62
N ARG A 43 -8.90 1.92 -2.61
CA ARG A 43 -10.19 2.29 -1.99
C ARG A 43 -10.37 1.73 -0.57
N GLN A 44 -9.43 0.93 -0.08
CA GLN A 44 -9.54 0.26 1.22
C GLN A 44 -8.75 1.03 2.28
N ASN A 45 -9.43 1.42 3.36
CA ASN A 45 -8.75 1.92 4.56
C ASN A 45 -8.24 0.71 5.38
N ARG A 46 -6.94 0.71 5.70
CA ARG A 46 -6.27 -0.34 6.49
C ARG A 46 -5.68 0.22 7.78
N ALA A 47 -6.35 1.20 8.38
CA ALA A 47 -6.01 1.67 9.70
C ALA A 47 -6.33 0.60 10.75
N PHE A 48 -5.41 0.37 11.68
CA PHE A 48 -5.60 -0.50 12.83
C PHE A 48 -5.76 0.35 14.08
N ASP A 49 -6.79 0.05 14.88
CA ASP A 49 -6.96 0.64 16.20
C ASP A 49 -6.35 -0.28 17.27
N ILE A 50 -5.48 0.28 18.11
CA ILE A 50 -4.80 -0.44 19.20
C ILE A 50 -5.41 -0.12 20.57
N SER A 51 -6.51 0.63 20.63
CA SER A 51 -7.17 1.03 21.88
C SER A 51 -7.50 -0.18 22.75
N ARG A 52 -7.96 -1.28 22.14
CA ARG A 52 -8.24 -2.53 22.84
C ARG A 52 -6.99 -3.13 23.50
N ALA A 53 -5.87 -3.20 22.79
CA ALA A 53 -4.62 -3.75 23.33
C ALA A 53 -4.08 -2.89 24.50
N LYS A 54 -4.21 -1.56 24.40
CA LYS A 54 -3.87 -0.64 25.49
C LYS A 54 -4.71 -0.91 26.73
N ASN A 55 -6.02 -1.06 26.55
CA ASN A 55 -6.98 -1.18 27.65
C ASN A 55 -6.98 -2.57 28.31
N GLU A 56 -6.85 -3.65 27.53
CA GLU A 56 -7.01 -5.02 28.05
C GLU A 56 -5.70 -5.63 28.57
N ILE A 57 -4.58 -5.36 27.92
CA ILE A 57 -3.29 -5.99 28.25
C ILE A 57 -2.21 -4.97 28.65
N GLY A 58 -2.60 -3.70 28.82
CA GLY A 58 -1.65 -2.64 29.17
C GLY A 58 -0.59 -2.40 28.10
N TYR A 59 -0.90 -2.70 26.82
CA TYR A 59 0.08 -2.57 25.75
C TYR A 59 0.57 -1.13 25.62
N ASN A 60 1.85 -0.89 25.87
CA ASN A 60 2.48 0.42 25.75
C ASN A 60 3.54 0.39 24.64
N PRO A 61 3.21 0.79 23.40
CA PRO A 61 4.14 0.72 22.27
C PRO A 61 5.34 1.65 22.50
N SER A 62 6.54 1.09 22.57
CA SER A 62 7.78 1.86 22.73
C SER A 62 8.18 2.63 21.47
N VAL A 63 7.67 2.21 20.31
CA VAL A 63 7.92 2.84 19.00
C VAL A 63 6.59 3.26 18.41
N GLY A 64 6.46 4.56 18.11
CA GLY A 64 5.28 5.12 17.45
C GLY A 64 5.24 4.78 15.96
N LEU A 65 4.06 4.93 15.33
CA LEU A 65 3.88 4.61 13.91
C LEU A 65 4.82 5.42 13.00
N ASP A 66 4.89 6.75 13.17
CA ASP A 66 5.76 7.62 12.37
C ASP A 66 7.25 7.23 12.51
N GLN A 67 7.70 7.05 13.75
CA GLN A 67 9.07 6.64 14.04
C GLN A 67 9.41 5.29 13.41
N GLY A 68 8.53 4.30 13.57
CA GLY A 68 8.72 2.96 13.02
C GLY A 68 8.74 2.95 11.49
N LEU A 69 7.83 3.69 10.85
CA LEU A 69 7.79 3.85 9.39
C LEU A 69 9.06 4.53 8.87
N ARG A 70 9.52 5.61 9.53
CA ARG A 70 10.74 6.31 9.15
C ARG A 70 11.98 5.43 9.30
N ALA A 71 12.11 4.72 10.41
CA ALA A 71 13.22 3.79 10.63
C ALA A 71 13.23 2.67 9.58
N THR A 72 12.05 2.14 9.23
CA THR A 72 11.90 1.10 8.20
C THR A 72 12.33 1.63 6.83
N ALA A 73 11.90 2.83 6.44
CA ALA A 73 12.28 3.45 5.18
C ALA A 73 13.79 3.70 5.08
N LEU A 74 14.41 4.19 6.17
CA LEU A 74 15.86 4.40 6.24
C LEU A 74 16.63 3.08 6.08
N TRP A 75 16.14 2.01 6.69
CA TRP A 75 16.74 0.68 6.54
C TRP A 75 16.65 0.18 5.08
N TYR A 76 15.49 0.33 4.43
CA TYR A 76 15.37 -0.02 3.01
C TYR A 76 16.34 0.78 2.12
N GLU A 77 16.58 2.06 2.42
CA GLU A 77 17.56 2.88 1.69
C GLU A 77 18.99 2.39 1.94
N SER A 78 19.36 2.04 3.19
CA SER A 78 20.71 1.55 3.50
C SER A 78 21.03 0.20 2.86
N GLU A 79 20.04 -0.65 2.67
CA GLU A 79 20.19 -1.96 2.02
C GLU A 79 20.12 -1.88 0.47
N GLY A 80 19.87 -0.69 -0.10
CA GLY A 80 19.77 -0.51 -1.55
C GLY A 80 18.51 -1.11 -2.18
N TYR A 81 17.41 -1.18 -1.42
CA TYR A 81 16.11 -1.66 -1.90
C TYR A 81 15.18 -0.53 -2.40
N LEU A 82 15.60 0.73 -2.27
CA LEU A 82 14.88 1.93 -2.74
C LEU A 82 15.63 2.67 -3.84
#